data_AF-A0A182K0B8-F1
#
_entry.id   AF-A0A182K0B8-F1
#
_cell.length_a   1.000
_cell.length_b   1.000
_cell.length_c   1.000
_cell.angle_alpha   90.00
_cell.angle_beta   90.00
_cell.angle_gamma   90.00
#
_symmetry.space_group_name_H-M   'P 1'
#
loop_
_entity.id
_entity.type
_entity.pdbx_description
1 polymer ?
#
loop_
_entity_poly.entity_id
_entity_poly.type
_entity_poly.pdbx_seq_one_letter_code
_entity_poly.pdbx_strand_id
1 'polypeptide(L)'
;MDNADQEIDTKQEELRRKKQAKLLAKKAAAREAQNQLYLDHLKRERDFSNQTEQAFISDWETLCAKVQSGQLVEELRQQQQCFGTVFDRKNECIRRLVGVRDEVQEIHTKCLARLGSVIDYYIREIDGLGLKDFLTATMLERYETETQKMLKEFREEVESKESFSSTQMALLDASLAQLQSKMKQNELNDREWLHDANNQNISAQVEKCDIIRDKKFNEMSALYRQLRATLDSYFQTVLYPERKQTYDRLVYYTELEQQAIERRRCQVAVLQITRAQLDHSLTLARIGGRRKLRTRHNYRRLLEMKVLLLKEQQKHLDNEHERSVKWICSFTHQLKKLLAEHLVWGEKIAKTALICTQYETEQDQRYVGKWFQDDQDETMEQLDHDGTFDYLINKINRIESINIVLREEKLRLKRENEELQTKFKAYCGLHKITDPEKLHLCGREAV
;
A
#
# COMPACT_ATOMS: atom_id res chain seq x y z
N MET A 1 -14.74 -34.02 -120.92
CA MET A 1 -13.59 -33.16 -120.56
C MET A 1 -14.16 -32.11 -119.64
N ASP A 2 -14.10 -32.36 -118.33
CA ASP A 2 -14.76 -31.57 -117.30
C ASP A 2 -13.71 -30.78 -116.53
N ASN A 3 -13.72 -29.46 -116.69
CA ASN A 3 -12.98 -28.51 -115.86
C ASN A 3 -13.92 -27.31 -115.62
N ALA A 4 -14.81 -27.43 -114.64
CA ALA A 4 -15.67 -26.33 -114.18
C ALA A 4 -15.79 -26.23 -112.65
N ASP A 5 -15.23 -27.15 -111.86
CA ASP A 5 -15.53 -27.26 -110.42
C ASP A 5 -14.46 -26.68 -109.46
N GLN A 6 -13.40 -26.02 -109.95
CA GLN A 6 -12.30 -25.54 -109.08
C GLN A 6 -12.28 -24.02 -108.78
N GLU A 7 -13.10 -23.19 -109.43
CA GLU A 7 -13.09 -21.72 -109.21
C GLU A 7 -14.07 -21.23 -108.13
N ILE A 8 -14.96 -22.09 -107.62
CA ILE A 8 -15.96 -21.69 -106.62
C ILE A 8 -15.38 -21.71 -105.19
N ASP A 9 -14.27 -22.40 -104.95
CA ASP A 9 -13.73 -22.68 -103.60
C ASP A 9 -12.74 -21.60 -103.08
N THR A 10 -11.93 -21.01 -103.96
CA THR A 10 -10.90 -20.02 -103.56
C THR A 10 -11.47 -18.68 -103.09
N LYS A 11 -12.56 -18.20 -103.70
CA LYS A 11 -13.27 -16.98 -103.25
C LYS A 11 -13.94 -17.16 -101.89
N GLN A 12 -14.42 -18.37 -101.57
CA GLN A 12 -15.00 -18.66 -100.26
C GLN A 12 -13.93 -18.76 -99.16
N GLU A 13 -12.75 -19.30 -99.46
CA GLU A 13 -11.61 -19.31 -98.52
C GLU A 13 -11.07 -17.91 -98.21
N GLU A 14 -10.94 -17.03 -99.20
CA GLU A 14 -10.53 -15.63 -98.97
C GLU A 14 -11.54 -14.86 -98.11
N LEU A 15 -12.85 -15.08 -98.34
CA LEU A 15 -13.91 -14.50 -97.51
C LEU A 15 -13.87 -15.05 -96.08
N ARG A 16 -13.55 -16.34 -95.89
CA ARG A 16 -13.35 -16.94 -94.56
C ARG A 16 -12.14 -16.34 -93.86
N ARG A 17 -10.99 -16.19 -94.54
CA ARG A 17 -9.78 -15.55 -93.98
C ARG A 17 -10.02 -14.09 -93.61
N LYS A 18 -10.70 -13.31 -94.46
CA LYS A 18 -11.08 -11.91 -94.14
C LYS A 18 -12.05 -11.82 -92.97
N LYS A 19 -13.02 -12.74 -92.86
CA LYS A 19 -13.92 -12.81 -91.70
C LYS A 19 -13.15 -13.18 -90.43
N GLN A 20 -12.22 -14.13 -90.50
CA GLN A 20 -11.42 -14.57 -89.35
C GLN A 20 -10.45 -13.47 -88.89
N ALA A 21 -9.83 -12.74 -89.82
CA ALA A 21 -9.00 -11.56 -89.52
C ALA A 21 -9.81 -10.42 -88.89
N LYS A 22 -11.02 -10.13 -89.40
CA LYS A 22 -11.94 -9.16 -88.76
C LYS A 22 -12.36 -9.61 -87.36
N LEU A 23 -12.57 -10.89 -87.13
CA LEU A 23 -12.95 -11.44 -85.83
C LEU A 23 -11.80 -11.36 -84.82
N LEU A 24 -10.56 -11.62 -85.27
CA LEU A 24 -9.35 -11.45 -84.46
C LEU A 24 -9.09 -9.98 -84.14
N ALA A 25 -9.24 -9.07 -85.11
CA ALA A 25 -9.13 -7.62 -84.88
C ALA A 25 -10.20 -7.12 -83.89
N LYS A 26 -11.44 -7.61 -84.00
CA LYS A 26 -12.51 -7.26 -83.06
C LYS A 26 -12.25 -7.81 -81.66
N LYS A 27 -11.67 -9.01 -81.54
CA LYS A 27 -11.22 -9.56 -80.24
C LYS A 27 -10.04 -8.78 -79.65
N ALA A 28 -9.11 -8.32 -80.47
CA ALA A 28 -7.99 -7.48 -80.03
C ALA A 28 -8.48 -6.12 -79.52
N ALA A 29 -9.34 -5.43 -80.28
CA ALA A 29 -9.95 -4.16 -79.89
C ALA A 29 -10.81 -4.30 -78.61
N ALA A 30 -11.54 -5.40 -78.44
CA ALA A 30 -12.30 -5.67 -77.23
C ALA A 30 -11.40 -5.88 -76.00
N ARG A 31 -10.23 -6.52 -76.17
CA ARG A 31 -9.23 -6.64 -75.08
C ARG A 31 -8.56 -5.32 -74.75
N GLU A 32 -8.26 -4.48 -75.73
CA GLU A 32 -7.72 -3.14 -75.48
C GLU A 32 -8.73 -2.26 -74.73
N ALA A 33 -10.00 -2.27 -75.13
CA ALA A 33 -11.06 -1.55 -74.42
C ALA A 33 -11.24 -2.07 -72.98
N GLN A 34 -11.16 -3.39 -72.78
CA GLN A 34 -11.20 -3.99 -71.44
C GLN A 34 -9.99 -3.59 -70.60
N ASN A 35 -8.79 -3.57 -71.17
CA ASN A 35 -7.57 -3.13 -70.50
C ASN A 35 -7.63 -1.64 -70.13
N GLN A 36 -8.19 -0.79 -70.99
CA GLN A 36 -8.42 0.62 -70.68
C GLN A 36 -9.39 0.80 -69.51
N LEU A 37 -10.48 0.03 -69.46
CA LEU A 37 -11.40 0.04 -68.31
C LEU A 37 -10.72 -0.40 -67.01
N TYR A 38 -9.84 -1.41 -67.06
CA TYR A 38 -9.07 -1.82 -65.89
C TYR A 38 -8.06 -0.75 -65.45
N LEU A 39 -7.39 -0.09 -66.39
CA LEU A 39 -6.48 1.01 -66.09
C LEU A 39 -7.22 2.18 -65.45
N ASP A 40 -8.40 2.55 -65.96
CA ASP A 40 -9.22 3.60 -65.39
C ASP A 40 -9.75 3.23 -64.00
N HIS A 41 -10.12 1.97 -63.78
CA HIS A 41 -10.51 1.48 -62.45
C HIS A 41 -9.34 1.55 -61.46
N LEU A 42 -8.15 1.08 -61.86
CA LEU A 42 -6.95 1.15 -61.01
C LEU A 42 -6.56 2.60 -60.71
N LYS A 43 -6.75 3.51 -61.67
CA LYS A 43 -6.51 4.94 -61.46
C LYS A 43 -7.49 5.52 -60.44
N ARG A 44 -8.79 5.21 -60.54
CA ARG A 44 -9.79 5.65 -59.55
C ARG A 44 -9.53 5.10 -58.15
N GLU A 45 -9.17 3.83 -58.03
CA GLU A 45 -8.80 3.22 -56.74
C GLU A 45 -7.57 3.90 -56.12
N ARG A 46 -6.57 4.21 -56.95
CA ARG A 46 -5.38 4.94 -56.50
C ARG A 46 -5.71 6.36 -56.06
N ASP A 47 -6.53 7.07 -56.83
CA ASP A 47 -6.95 8.43 -56.49
C ASP A 47 -7.79 8.46 -55.21
N PHE A 48 -8.68 7.47 -55.02
CA PHE A 48 -9.45 7.29 -53.80
C PHE A 48 -8.54 7.00 -52.59
N SER A 49 -7.56 6.11 -52.74
CA SER A 49 -6.56 5.81 -51.70
C SER A 49 -5.75 7.05 -51.32
N ASN A 50 -5.31 7.84 -52.31
CA ASN A 50 -4.56 9.07 -52.05
C ASN A 50 -5.43 10.11 -51.31
N GLN A 51 -6.71 10.25 -51.68
CA GLN A 51 -7.63 11.16 -51.00
C GLN A 51 -7.91 10.72 -49.56
N THR A 52 -8.07 9.42 -49.32
CA THR A 52 -8.27 8.90 -47.95
C THR A 52 -7.03 9.04 -47.09
N GLU A 53 -5.84 8.81 -47.66
CA GLU A 53 -4.57 9.05 -46.96
C GLU A 53 -4.40 10.53 -46.59
N GLN A 54 -4.68 11.45 -47.53
CA GLN A 54 -4.61 12.90 -47.25
C GLN A 54 -5.64 13.33 -46.20
N ALA A 55 -6.86 12.82 -46.26
CA ALA A 55 -7.89 13.10 -45.25
C ALA A 55 -7.48 12.59 -43.87
N PHE A 56 -6.93 11.37 -43.80
CA PHE A 56 -6.44 10.79 -42.56
C PHE A 56 -5.27 11.58 -41.96
N ILE A 57 -4.30 12.01 -42.79
CA ILE A 57 -3.19 12.85 -42.34
C ILE A 57 -3.69 14.21 -41.83
N SER A 58 -4.62 14.84 -42.55
CA SER A 58 -5.26 16.09 -42.12
C SER A 58 -5.98 15.95 -40.77
N ASP A 59 -6.75 14.88 -40.60
CA ASP A 59 -7.45 14.60 -39.34
C ASP A 59 -6.47 14.35 -38.20
N TRP A 60 -5.39 13.60 -38.47
CA TRP A 60 -4.32 13.36 -37.52
C TRP A 60 -3.60 14.65 -37.10
N GLU A 61 -3.23 15.50 -38.06
CA GLU A 61 -2.63 16.81 -37.80
C GLU A 61 -3.57 17.71 -36.99
N THR A 62 -4.87 17.69 -37.29
CA THR A 62 -5.89 18.42 -36.54
C THR A 62 -6.01 17.91 -35.10
N LEU A 63 -5.92 16.59 -34.90
CA LEU A 63 -5.97 15.96 -33.59
C LEU A 63 -4.71 16.30 -32.77
N CYS A 64 -3.54 16.25 -33.41
CA CYS A 64 -2.28 16.69 -32.81
C CYS A 64 -2.27 18.20 -32.48
N ALA A 65 -2.87 19.05 -33.32
CA ALA A 65 -3.01 20.48 -33.05
C ALA A 65 -3.98 20.77 -31.88
N LYS A 66 -5.01 19.92 -31.69
CA LYS A 66 -5.94 20.01 -30.55
C LYS A 66 -5.31 19.53 -29.23
N VAL A 67 -4.30 18.66 -29.29
CA VAL A 67 -3.51 18.29 -28.11
C VAL A 67 -2.63 19.48 -27.74
N GLN A 68 -3.09 20.28 -26.77
CA GLN A 68 -2.33 21.40 -26.24
C GLN A 68 -1.14 20.88 -25.43
N SER A 69 -0.02 20.65 -26.11
CA SER A 69 1.24 20.22 -25.50
C SER A 69 1.66 21.13 -24.33
N GLY A 70 1.33 22.41 -24.39
CA GLY A 70 1.52 23.36 -23.29
C GLY A 70 0.73 23.01 -22.02
N GLN A 71 -0.51 22.53 -22.13
CA GLN A 71 -1.31 22.09 -20.97
C GLN A 71 -0.72 20.82 -20.35
N LEU A 72 -0.27 19.89 -21.18
CA LEU A 72 0.34 18.63 -20.74
C LEU A 72 1.69 18.87 -20.04
N VAL A 73 2.48 19.83 -20.53
CA VAL A 73 3.72 20.29 -19.89
C VAL A 73 3.42 21.00 -18.56
N GLU A 74 2.37 21.81 -18.49
CA GLU A 74 1.98 22.48 -17.24
C GLU A 74 1.44 21.49 -16.20
N GLU A 75 0.66 20.48 -16.60
CA GLU A 75 0.23 19.40 -15.71
C GLU A 75 1.44 18.58 -15.20
N LEU A 76 2.41 18.25 -16.07
CA LEU A 76 3.64 17.59 -15.65
C LEU A 76 4.45 18.45 -14.68
N ARG A 77 4.51 19.76 -14.90
CA ARG A 77 5.19 20.72 -14.02
C ARG A 77 4.48 20.82 -12.66
N GLN A 78 3.15 20.83 -12.63
CA GLN A 78 2.36 20.80 -11.40
C GLN A 78 2.54 19.50 -10.64
N GLN A 79 2.57 18.36 -11.34
CA GLN A 79 2.88 17.06 -10.73
C GLN A 79 4.30 17.03 -10.17
N GLN A 80 5.28 17.54 -10.91
CA GLN A 80 6.68 17.64 -10.45
C GLN A 80 6.79 18.52 -9.19
N GLN A 81 6.09 19.65 -9.12
CA GLN A 81 6.05 20.48 -7.91
C GLN A 81 5.35 19.77 -6.74
N CYS A 82 4.21 19.11 -6.98
CA CYS A 82 3.52 18.32 -5.97
C CYS A 82 4.42 17.21 -5.41
N PHE A 83 5.08 16.44 -6.27
CA PHE A 83 6.02 15.40 -5.83
C PHE A 83 7.23 16.01 -5.11
N GLY A 84 7.80 17.11 -5.61
CA GLY A 84 8.90 17.83 -4.96
C GLY A 84 8.57 18.20 -3.52
N THR A 85 7.42 18.84 -3.29
CA THR A 85 7.00 19.22 -1.92
C THR A 85 6.79 18.02 -0.99
N VAL A 86 6.30 16.89 -1.51
CA VAL A 86 6.14 15.66 -0.72
C VAL A 86 7.50 15.03 -0.40
N PHE A 87 8.43 15.02 -1.36
CA PHE A 87 9.80 14.57 -1.13
C PHE A 87 10.53 15.44 -0.12
N ASP A 88 10.40 16.76 -0.21
CA ASP A 88 11.02 17.69 0.74
C ASP A 88 10.48 17.48 2.16
N ARG A 89 9.16 17.30 2.32
CA ARG A 89 8.55 16.98 3.61
C ARG A 89 9.05 15.64 4.18
N LYS A 90 9.24 14.62 3.33
CA LYS A 90 9.78 13.32 3.75
C LYS A 90 11.25 13.44 4.14
N ASN A 91 12.07 14.13 3.34
CA ASN A 91 13.47 14.38 3.61
C ASN A 91 13.65 15.17 4.91
N GLU A 92 12.78 16.14 5.17
CA GLU A 92 12.76 16.89 6.42
C GLU A 92 12.42 15.99 7.62
N CYS A 93 11.43 15.11 7.49
CA CYS A 93 11.12 14.12 8.53
C CYS A 93 12.30 13.18 8.80
N ILE A 94 12.98 12.71 7.75
CA ILE A 94 14.19 11.89 7.86
C ILE A 94 15.30 12.66 8.58
N ARG A 95 15.57 13.91 8.21
CA ARG A 95 16.58 14.75 8.87
C ARG A 95 16.29 14.92 10.37
N ARG A 96 15.04 15.15 10.75
CA ARG A 96 14.64 15.22 12.17
C ARG A 96 14.84 13.89 12.90
N LEU A 97 14.46 12.77 12.28
CA LEU A 97 14.66 11.44 12.87
C LEU A 97 16.16 11.10 13.04
N VAL A 98 17.00 11.52 12.10
CA VAL A 98 18.46 11.40 12.20
C VAL A 98 19.00 12.26 13.34
N GLY A 99 18.55 13.52 13.45
CA GLY A 99 18.92 14.39 14.57
C GLY A 99 18.55 13.80 15.94
N VAL A 100 17.33 13.28 16.09
CA VAL A 100 16.89 12.61 17.33
C VAL A 100 17.73 11.36 17.63
N ARG A 101 18.11 10.59 16.61
CA ARG A 101 19.02 9.43 16.80
C ARG A 101 20.37 9.89 17.35
N ASP A 102 20.93 10.97 16.79
CA ASP A 102 22.25 11.47 17.19
C ASP A 102 22.23 12.03 18.62
N GLU A 103 21.15 12.74 19.00
CA GLU A 103 20.90 13.18 20.38
C GLU A 103 20.81 11.99 21.36
N VAL A 104 20.06 10.94 20.98
CA VAL A 104 19.94 9.72 21.79
C VAL A 104 21.29 9.01 21.93
N GLN A 105 22.09 8.97 20.87
CA GLN A 105 23.44 8.39 20.88
C GLN A 105 24.39 9.19 21.80
N GLU A 106 24.31 10.52 21.79
CA GLU A 106 25.08 11.38 22.68
C GLU A 106 24.70 11.17 24.16
N ILE A 107 23.41 11.02 24.46
CA ILE A 107 22.94 10.68 25.81
C ILE A 107 23.46 9.31 26.23
N HIS A 108 23.38 8.30 25.36
CA HIS A 108 23.87 6.95 25.66
C HIS A 108 25.38 6.92 25.92
N THR A 109 26.17 7.62 25.11
CA THR A 109 27.63 7.71 25.31
C THR A 109 27.98 8.41 26.62
N LYS A 110 27.30 9.50 26.99
CA LYS A 110 27.46 10.16 28.31
C LYS A 110 27.10 9.24 29.47
N CYS A 111 26.01 8.49 29.36
CA CYS A 111 25.61 7.51 30.39
C CYS A 111 26.63 6.38 30.55
N LEU A 112 27.15 5.85 29.44
CA LEU A 112 28.18 4.81 29.45
C LEU A 112 29.49 5.31 30.04
N ALA A 113 29.92 6.53 29.70
CA ALA A 113 31.10 7.15 30.29
C ALA A 113 30.94 7.34 31.81
N ARG A 114 29.76 7.76 32.27
CA ARG A 114 29.45 7.89 33.71
C ARG A 114 29.46 6.54 34.44
N LEU A 115 28.94 5.48 33.81
CA LEU A 115 29.03 4.12 34.33
C LEU A 115 30.49 3.65 34.40
N GLY A 116 31.29 3.92 33.36
CA GLY A 116 32.73 3.67 33.35
C GLY A 116 33.43 4.35 34.51
N SER A 117 33.20 5.64 34.74
CA SER A 117 33.81 6.37 35.87
C SER A 117 33.40 5.83 37.25
N VAL A 118 32.18 5.31 37.40
CA VAL A 118 31.73 4.70 38.66
C VAL A 118 32.40 3.35 38.89
N ILE A 119 32.57 2.56 37.82
CA ILE A 119 33.28 1.29 37.87
C ILE A 119 34.77 1.54 38.16
N ASP A 120 35.38 2.51 37.48
CA ASP A 120 36.77 2.91 37.71
C ASP A 120 36.97 3.47 39.12
N TYR A 121 36.00 4.19 39.68
CA TYR A 121 36.04 4.63 41.08
C TYR A 121 35.97 3.45 42.06
N TYR A 122 35.14 2.46 41.78
CA TYR A 122 35.08 1.22 42.58
C TYR A 122 36.39 0.42 42.50
N ILE A 123 37.11 0.52 41.37
CA ILE A 123 38.30 -0.29 41.07
C ILE A 123 39.63 0.41 41.41
N ARG A 124 39.80 1.73 41.19
CA ARG A 124 41.14 2.32 41.00
C ARG A 124 41.50 3.57 41.83
N GLU A 125 40.54 4.30 42.38
CA GLU A 125 40.73 5.61 43.05
C GLU A 125 41.28 5.72 44.48
N ILE A 126 42.60 5.61 44.71
CA ILE A 126 43.45 6.21 45.79
C ILE A 126 44.52 5.20 46.26
N ASP A 127 45.76 5.45 45.83
CA ASP A 127 47.03 4.94 46.40
C ASP A 127 47.07 3.45 46.81
N GLY A 128 46.68 2.57 45.89
CA GLY A 128 47.05 1.15 45.96
C GLY A 128 46.09 0.23 46.72
N LEU A 129 44.94 0.72 47.19
CA LEU A 129 43.83 -0.14 47.60
C LEU A 129 42.50 0.45 47.10
N GLY A 130 41.87 -0.17 46.11
CA GLY A 130 40.52 0.22 45.68
C GLY A 130 39.52 0.08 46.84
N LEU A 131 38.34 0.72 46.77
CA LEU A 131 37.31 0.64 47.83
C LEU A 131 37.01 -0.81 48.25
N LYS A 132 37.05 -1.73 47.28
CA LYS A 132 36.99 -3.17 47.51
C LYS A 132 38.14 -3.66 48.40
N ASP A 133 39.37 -3.35 48.07
CA ASP A 133 40.55 -3.80 48.82
C ASP A 133 40.61 -3.15 50.21
N PHE A 134 40.24 -1.87 50.33
CA PHE A 134 40.10 -1.17 51.61
C PHE A 134 39.10 -1.85 52.54
N LEU A 135 37.88 -2.14 52.05
CA LEU A 135 36.84 -2.83 52.82
C LEU A 135 37.27 -4.25 53.21
N THR A 136 37.98 -4.94 52.31
CA THR A 136 38.45 -6.30 52.58
C THR A 136 39.55 -6.29 53.64
N ALA A 137 40.49 -5.34 53.58
CA ALA A 137 41.58 -5.19 54.55
C ALA A 137 41.08 -4.78 55.94
N THR A 138 40.15 -3.82 56.04
CA THR A 138 39.59 -3.40 57.34
C THR A 138 38.76 -4.49 58.00
N MET A 139 38.05 -5.31 57.21
CA MET A 139 37.30 -6.45 57.76
C MET A 139 38.23 -7.57 58.26
N LEU A 140 39.37 -7.78 57.58
CA LEU A 140 40.39 -8.75 57.99
C LEU A 140 41.09 -8.31 59.29
N GLU A 141 41.48 -7.04 59.40
CA GLU A 141 42.11 -6.48 60.60
C GLU A 141 41.19 -6.55 61.83
N ARG A 142 39.88 -6.30 61.65
CA ARG A 142 38.89 -6.46 62.72
C ARG A 142 38.76 -7.92 63.19
N TYR A 143 38.77 -8.86 62.26
CA TYR A 143 38.73 -10.29 62.60
C TYR A 143 39.99 -10.74 63.36
N GLU A 144 41.17 -10.28 62.95
CA GLU A 144 42.44 -10.60 63.63
C GLU A 144 42.51 -9.98 65.03
N THR A 145 42.03 -8.76 65.20
CA THR A 145 42.01 -8.09 66.51
C THR A 145 41.00 -8.71 67.48
N GLU A 146 39.80 -9.09 67.02
CA GLU A 146 38.82 -9.78 67.87
C GLU A 146 39.30 -11.17 68.31
N THR A 147 39.95 -11.92 67.42
CA THR A 147 40.49 -13.26 67.76
C THR A 147 41.63 -13.17 68.78
N GLN A 148 42.54 -12.20 68.65
CA GLN A 148 43.59 -11.96 69.65
C GLN A 148 43.03 -11.53 71.01
N LYS A 149 41.97 -10.71 71.02
CA LYS A 149 41.33 -10.26 72.26
C LYS A 149 40.68 -11.43 73.01
N MET A 150 39.92 -12.27 72.32
CA MET A 150 39.29 -13.46 72.92
C MET A 150 40.34 -14.45 73.48
N LEU A 151 41.46 -14.65 72.78
CA LEU A 151 42.55 -15.49 73.27
C LEU A 151 43.23 -14.92 74.53
N LYS A 152 43.26 -13.60 74.68
CA LYS A 152 43.82 -12.95 75.87
C LYS A 152 42.87 -13.07 77.07
N GLU A 153 41.58 -12.81 76.86
CA GLU A 153 40.53 -12.98 77.86
C GLU A 153 40.50 -14.43 78.39
N PHE A 154 40.68 -15.42 77.51
CA PHE A 154 40.72 -16.83 77.91
C PHE A 154 41.96 -17.19 78.75
N ARG A 155 43.13 -16.58 78.47
CA ARG A 155 44.34 -16.81 79.29
C ARG A 155 44.22 -16.16 80.67
N GLU A 156 43.67 -14.95 80.73
CA GLU A 156 43.42 -14.25 81.99
C GLU A 156 42.40 -15.01 82.88
N GLU A 157 41.40 -15.66 82.28
CA GLU A 157 40.47 -16.52 83.03
C GLU A 157 41.16 -17.78 83.60
N VAL A 158 42.11 -18.37 82.88
CA VAL A 158 42.89 -19.53 83.36
C VAL A 158 43.80 -19.15 84.53
N GLU A 159 44.53 -18.03 84.44
CA GLU A 159 45.37 -17.53 85.53
C GLU A 159 44.55 -17.12 86.78
N SER A 160 43.35 -16.57 86.56
CA SER A 160 42.39 -16.26 87.63
C SER A 160 41.94 -17.51 88.40
N LYS A 161 41.73 -18.64 87.71
CA LYS A 161 41.27 -19.88 88.36
C LYS A 161 42.39 -20.64 89.06
N GLU A 162 43.62 -20.59 88.54
CA GLU A 162 44.80 -21.17 89.22
C GLU A 162 45.17 -20.41 90.50
N SER A 163 45.08 -19.07 90.50
CA SER A 163 45.37 -18.25 91.69
C SER A 163 44.32 -18.38 92.79
N PHE A 164 43.05 -18.59 92.44
CA PHE A 164 41.94 -18.81 93.39
C PHE A 164 42.02 -20.17 94.11
N SER A 165 42.61 -21.20 93.47
CA SER A 165 42.77 -22.53 94.07
C SER A 165 43.91 -22.58 95.10
N SER A 166 44.95 -21.76 94.97
CA SER A 166 46.09 -21.75 95.92
C SER A 166 45.83 -20.96 97.20
N THR A 167 44.94 -19.95 97.16
CA THR A 167 44.66 -19.05 98.29
C THR A 167 43.61 -19.60 99.26
N GLN A 168 42.68 -20.46 98.82
CA GLN A 168 41.68 -21.08 99.71
C GLN A 168 42.25 -22.23 100.58
N MET A 169 43.27 -22.95 100.11
CA MET A 169 43.94 -23.99 100.91
C MET A 169 44.74 -23.41 102.09
N ALA A 170 45.42 -22.28 101.91
CA ALA A 170 46.21 -21.64 102.96
C ALA A 170 45.35 -20.99 104.07
N LEU A 171 44.13 -20.55 103.74
CA LEU A 171 43.20 -19.95 104.71
C LEU A 171 42.58 -21.00 105.64
N LEU A 172 42.36 -22.22 105.13
CA LEU A 172 41.80 -23.34 105.91
C LEU A 172 42.81 -23.85 106.95
N ASP A 173 44.08 -23.99 106.60
CA ASP A 173 45.14 -24.43 107.52
C ASP A 173 45.41 -23.42 108.66
N ALA A 174 45.31 -22.12 108.36
CA ALA A 174 45.46 -21.06 109.37
C ALA A 174 44.28 -21.02 110.38
N SER A 175 43.06 -21.30 109.91
CA SER A 175 41.86 -21.29 110.76
C SER A 175 41.79 -22.48 111.73
N LEU A 176 42.37 -23.63 111.36
CA LEU A 176 42.41 -24.86 112.16
C LEU A 176 43.41 -24.75 113.33
N ALA A 177 44.56 -24.09 113.12
CA ALA A 177 45.55 -23.80 114.16
C ALA A 177 45.04 -22.82 115.23
N GLN A 178 44.21 -21.84 114.84
CA GLN A 178 43.66 -20.83 115.75
C GLN A 178 42.58 -21.40 116.70
N LEU A 179 41.85 -22.42 116.26
CA LEU A 179 40.78 -23.08 117.02
C LEU A 179 41.35 -23.99 118.14
N GLN A 180 42.47 -24.66 117.88
CA GLN A 180 43.16 -25.52 118.87
C GLN A 180 43.86 -24.71 119.97
N SER A 181 44.32 -23.48 119.67
CA SER A 181 44.89 -22.56 120.67
C SER A 181 43.85 -21.97 121.63
N LYS A 182 42.59 -21.81 121.17
CA LYS A 182 41.52 -21.19 121.95
C LYS A 182 40.90 -22.14 122.98
N MET A 183 40.93 -23.44 122.71
CA MET A 183 40.39 -24.48 123.59
C MET A 183 41.21 -24.64 124.88
N LYS A 184 42.54 -24.53 124.81
CA LYS A 184 43.44 -24.66 125.99
C LYS A 184 43.41 -23.45 126.93
N GLN A 185 42.95 -22.30 126.47
CA GLN A 185 42.88 -21.06 127.28
C GLN A 185 41.59 -20.98 128.11
N ASN A 186 40.51 -21.65 127.69
CA ASN A 186 39.22 -21.60 128.38
C ASN A 186 39.16 -22.51 129.64
N GLU A 187 39.89 -23.62 129.68
CA GLU A 187 39.92 -24.53 130.84
C GLU A 187 40.64 -23.94 132.08
N LEU A 188 41.51 -22.94 131.89
CA LEU A 188 42.21 -22.25 132.98
C LEU A 188 41.39 -21.09 133.57
N ASN A 189 40.50 -20.47 132.78
CA ASN A 189 39.73 -19.31 133.19
C ASN A 189 38.46 -19.67 134.01
N ASP A 190 37.96 -20.91 133.91
CA ASP A 190 36.76 -21.36 134.65
C ASP A 190 37.02 -21.67 136.14
N ARG A 191 38.28 -21.73 136.58
CA ARG A 191 38.68 -22.08 137.96
C ARG A 191 38.84 -20.88 138.90
N GLU A 192 39.09 -19.69 138.36
CA GLU A 192 39.28 -18.44 139.14
C GLU A 192 38.00 -17.58 139.21
N TRP A 193 36.99 -17.87 138.37
CA TRP A 193 35.75 -17.09 138.28
C TRP A 193 34.67 -17.46 139.33
N LEU A 194 34.75 -18.64 139.95
CA LEU A 194 33.68 -19.20 140.81
C LEU A 194 33.65 -18.68 142.27
N HIS A 195 34.68 -17.96 142.75
CA HIS A 195 34.75 -17.56 144.17
C HIS A 195 34.37 -16.10 144.46
N ASP A 196 34.49 -15.18 143.48
CA ASP A 196 34.41 -13.73 143.76
C ASP A 196 33.21 -13.01 143.13
N ALA A 197 32.27 -13.75 142.52
CA ALA A 197 31.15 -13.14 141.80
C ALA A 197 29.89 -12.79 142.62
N ASN A 198 29.63 -13.33 143.83
CA ASN A 198 28.22 -13.55 144.15
C ASN A 198 27.39 -12.39 144.75
N ASN A 199 27.95 -11.32 145.35
CA ASN A 199 27.09 -10.35 146.08
C ASN A 199 27.23 -8.86 145.74
N GLN A 200 28.17 -8.44 144.87
CA GLN A 200 28.31 -7.02 144.47
C GLN A 200 28.20 -6.79 142.94
N ASN A 201 28.00 -7.86 142.16
CA ASN A 201 28.09 -7.85 140.69
C ASN A 201 26.73 -7.61 139.99
N ILE A 202 25.59 -7.89 140.64
CA ILE A 202 24.26 -7.79 140.00
C ILE A 202 23.90 -6.33 139.67
N SER A 203 24.22 -5.38 140.55
CA SER A 203 23.81 -3.97 140.35
C SER A 203 24.74 -3.17 139.44
N ALA A 204 26.02 -3.55 139.28
CA ALA A 204 26.99 -2.86 138.43
C ALA A 204 27.07 -3.43 136.99
N GLN A 205 26.59 -4.66 136.76
CA GLN A 205 26.56 -5.24 135.41
C GLN A 205 25.45 -4.69 134.51
N VAL A 206 24.32 -4.25 135.06
CA VAL A 206 23.22 -3.71 134.24
C VAL A 206 23.65 -2.44 133.51
N GLU A 207 24.27 -1.46 134.20
CA GLU A 207 24.76 -0.23 133.57
C GLU A 207 25.93 -0.46 132.59
N LYS A 208 26.86 -1.38 132.89
CA LYS A 208 27.95 -1.71 131.94
C LYS A 208 27.45 -2.45 130.70
N CYS A 209 26.43 -3.30 130.83
CA CYS A 209 25.81 -3.99 129.69
C CYS A 209 25.04 -3.03 128.78
N ASP A 210 24.38 -2.01 129.33
CA ASP A 210 23.69 -0.99 128.53
C ASP A 210 24.69 -0.10 127.77
N ILE A 211 25.77 0.35 128.40
CA ILE A 211 26.84 1.13 127.73
C ILE A 211 27.55 0.31 126.65
N ILE A 212 27.82 -0.98 126.88
CA ILE A 212 28.44 -1.86 125.88
C ILE A 212 27.46 -2.18 124.75
N ARG A 213 26.16 -2.41 125.05
CA ARG A 213 25.12 -2.60 124.03
C ARG A 213 25.03 -1.37 123.14
N ASP A 214 24.95 -0.18 123.71
CA ASP A 214 24.82 1.06 122.95
C ASP A 214 26.10 1.37 122.16
N LYS A 215 27.28 1.13 122.74
CA LYS A 215 28.56 1.28 122.01
C LYS A 215 28.66 0.29 120.85
N LYS A 216 28.31 -0.99 121.06
CA LYS A 216 28.34 -2.01 120.00
C LYS A 216 27.26 -1.81 118.96
N PHE A 217 26.07 -1.33 119.35
CA PHE A 217 25.01 -0.95 118.43
C PHE A 217 25.40 0.26 117.59
N ASN A 218 26.07 1.26 118.18
CA ASN A 218 26.61 2.41 117.46
C ASN A 218 27.76 2.02 116.53
N GLU A 219 28.68 1.16 116.95
CA GLU A 219 29.76 0.61 116.10
C GLU A 219 29.17 -0.22 114.94
N MET A 220 28.18 -1.08 115.21
CA MET A 220 27.52 -1.88 114.17
C MET A 220 26.68 -1.02 113.23
N SER A 221 25.99 0.00 113.74
CA SER A 221 25.26 0.98 112.92
C SER A 221 26.20 1.83 112.08
N ALA A 222 27.37 2.22 112.61
CA ALA A 222 28.39 2.95 111.87
C ALA A 222 29.00 2.09 110.76
N LEU A 223 29.33 0.82 111.05
CA LEU A 223 29.81 -0.14 110.06
C LEU A 223 28.74 -0.43 108.99
N TYR A 224 27.47 -0.58 109.37
CA TYR A 224 26.39 -0.81 108.42
C TYR A 224 26.17 0.42 107.52
N ARG A 225 26.23 1.64 108.07
CA ARG A 225 26.18 2.88 107.28
C ARG A 225 27.39 3.00 106.35
N GLN A 226 28.59 2.64 106.80
CA GLN A 226 29.79 2.62 105.95
C GLN A 226 29.65 1.59 104.84
N LEU A 227 29.25 0.36 105.15
CA LEU A 227 29.05 -0.70 104.16
C LEU A 227 28.03 -0.28 103.11
N ARG A 228 26.91 0.29 103.55
CA ARG A 228 25.87 0.79 102.65
C ARG A 228 26.34 1.98 101.82
N ALA A 229 27.10 2.91 102.40
CA ALA A 229 27.71 4.00 101.65
C ALA A 229 28.74 3.50 100.63
N THR A 230 29.55 2.49 100.94
CA THR A 230 30.48 1.88 99.97
C THR A 230 29.77 1.09 98.87
N LEU A 231 28.67 0.39 99.20
CA LEU A 231 27.84 -0.31 98.22
C LEU A 231 27.11 0.68 97.30
N ASP A 232 26.52 1.73 97.87
CA ASP A 232 25.84 2.79 97.11
C ASP A 232 26.86 3.56 96.26
N SER A 233 28.06 3.83 96.79
CA SER A 233 29.17 4.41 96.03
C SER A 233 29.57 3.50 94.89
N TYR A 234 29.84 2.21 95.12
CA TYR A 234 30.22 1.26 94.07
C TYR A 234 29.14 1.12 92.99
N PHE A 235 27.87 1.08 93.40
CA PHE A 235 26.74 1.06 92.48
C PHE A 235 26.67 2.33 91.64
N GLN A 236 26.84 3.51 92.24
CA GLN A 236 26.77 4.79 91.53
C GLN A 236 28.00 5.09 90.68
N THR A 237 29.20 4.68 91.10
CA THR A 237 30.46 5.04 90.41
C THR A 237 30.94 4.00 89.41
N VAL A 238 30.59 2.73 89.58
CA VAL A 238 31.09 1.64 88.73
C VAL A 238 29.96 0.98 87.96
N LEU A 239 29.00 0.36 88.67
CA LEU A 239 27.98 -0.47 88.01
C LEU A 239 26.96 0.34 87.20
N TYR A 240 26.47 1.47 87.73
CA TYR A 240 25.47 2.28 87.06
C TYR A 240 26.01 2.97 85.80
N PRO A 241 27.21 3.58 85.79
CA PRO A 241 27.80 4.16 84.59
C PRO A 241 28.08 3.13 83.49
N GLU A 242 28.62 1.95 83.84
CA GLU A 242 28.87 0.89 82.86
C GLU A 242 27.57 0.33 82.27
N ARG A 243 26.55 0.11 83.11
CA ARG A 243 25.24 -0.35 82.66
C ARG A 243 24.53 0.71 81.81
N LYS A 244 24.65 1.98 82.17
CA LYS A 244 24.11 3.10 81.40
C LYS A 244 24.81 3.23 80.04
N GLN A 245 26.13 3.17 80.00
CA GLN A 245 26.88 3.20 78.73
C GLN A 245 26.55 2.03 77.81
N THR A 246 26.40 0.81 78.33
CA THR A 246 26.00 -0.36 77.52
C THR A 246 24.57 -0.22 77.01
N TYR A 247 23.65 0.28 77.83
CA TYR A 247 22.28 0.57 77.40
C TYR A 247 22.22 1.67 76.33
N ASP A 248 22.92 2.79 76.53
CA ASP A 248 22.98 3.90 75.58
C ASP A 248 23.59 3.45 74.23
N ARG A 249 24.62 2.59 74.26
CA ARG A 249 25.17 1.96 73.05
C ARG A 249 24.14 1.08 72.35
N LEU A 250 23.39 0.26 73.08
CA LEU A 250 22.35 -0.60 72.51
C LEU A 250 21.25 0.25 71.85
N VAL A 251 20.79 1.31 72.53
CA VAL A 251 19.79 2.25 71.98
C VAL A 251 20.32 2.88 70.69
N TYR A 252 21.56 3.40 70.70
CA TYR A 252 22.19 3.98 69.52
C TYR A 252 22.24 3.02 68.33
N TYR A 253 22.66 1.77 68.55
CA TYR A 253 22.70 0.77 67.46
C TYR A 253 21.29 0.41 66.97
N THR A 254 20.31 0.31 67.88
CA THR A 254 18.93 0.01 67.52
C THR A 254 18.32 1.13 66.66
N GLU A 255 18.59 2.39 67.01
CA GLU A 255 18.17 3.56 66.21
C GLU A 255 18.84 3.57 64.83
N LEU A 256 20.13 3.26 64.75
CA LEU A 256 20.88 3.20 63.50
C LEU A 256 20.36 2.08 62.58
N GLU A 257 20.02 0.92 63.14
CA GLU A 257 19.36 -0.17 62.40
C GLU A 257 17.95 0.22 61.94
N GLN A 258 17.16 0.87 62.78
CA GLN A 258 15.84 1.39 62.39
C GLN A 258 15.93 2.37 61.24
N GLN A 259 16.86 3.33 61.28
CA GLN A 259 17.10 4.26 60.17
C GLN A 259 17.52 3.53 58.89
N ALA A 260 18.35 2.49 58.99
CA ALA A 260 18.74 1.67 57.83
C ALA A 260 17.53 0.90 57.25
N ILE A 261 16.67 0.34 58.10
CA ILE A 261 15.44 -0.36 57.70
C ILE A 261 14.48 0.61 57.00
N GLU A 262 14.29 1.81 57.56
CA GLU A 262 13.45 2.85 56.97
C GLU A 262 13.96 3.29 55.60
N ARG A 263 15.27 3.53 55.46
CA ARG A 263 15.88 3.85 54.16
C ARG A 263 15.64 2.75 53.12
N ARG A 264 15.78 1.47 53.51
CA ARG A 264 15.48 0.34 52.63
C ARG A 264 13.99 0.28 52.26
N ARG A 265 13.08 0.54 53.21
CA ARG A 265 11.64 0.62 52.94
C ARG A 265 11.30 1.74 51.96
N CYS A 266 11.89 2.92 52.11
CA CYS A 266 11.74 4.02 51.17
C CYS A 266 12.25 3.64 49.76
N GLN A 267 13.41 3.00 49.66
CA GLN A 267 13.95 2.51 48.38
C GLN A 267 13.02 1.49 47.72
N VAL A 268 12.50 0.52 48.48
CA VAL A 268 11.53 -0.47 47.98
C VAL A 268 10.24 0.22 47.51
N ALA A 269 9.73 1.21 48.24
CA ALA A 269 8.55 1.96 47.82
C ALA A 269 8.78 2.71 46.49
N VAL A 270 9.96 3.35 46.32
CA VAL A 270 10.34 4.00 45.06
C VAL A 270 10.43 2.98 43.92
N LEU A 271 11.04 1.82 44.15
CA LEU A 271 11.11 0.73 43.16
C LEU A 271 9.73 0.17 42.80
N GLN A 272 8.81 0.09 43.76
CA GLN A 272 7.43 -0.34 43.49
C GLN A 272 6.66 0.69 42.67
N ILE A 273 6.81 1.99 42.96
CA ILE A 273 6.19 3.07 42.18
C ILE A 273 6.72 3.07 40.74
N THR A 274 8.05 2.98 40.56
CA THR A 274 8.66 2.93 39.22
C THR A 274 8.24 1.69 38.45
N ARG A 275 8.14 0.53 39.11
CA ARG A 275 7.56 -0.68 38.50
C ARG A 275 6.13 -0.45 38.03
N ALA A 276 5.27 0.13 38.86
CA ALA A 276 3.88 0.41 38.48
C ALA A 276 3.78 1.38 37.29
N GLN A 277 4.65 2.38 37.22
CA GLN A 277 4.74 3.31 36.09
C GLN A 277 5.19 2.62 34.79
N LEU A 278 6.18 1.72 34.88
CA LEU A 278 6.64 0.92 33.73
C LEU A 278 5.56 -0.05 33.27
N ASP A 279 4.88 -0.74 34.19
CA ASP A 279 3.76 -1.63 33.87
C ASP A 279 2.63 -0.86 33.18
N HIS A 280 2.29 0.34 33.67
CA HIS A 280 1.31 1.22 33.02
C HIS A 280 1.76 1.61 31.60
N SER A 281 3.01 2.05 31.43
CA SER A 281 3.57 2.41 30.12
C SER A 281 3.53 1.23 29.13
N LEU A 282 3.84 0.03 29.61
CA LEU A 282 3.78 -1.21 28.84
C LEU A 282 2.34 -1.53 28.42
N THR A 283 1.36 -1.37 29.32
CA THR A 283 -0.06 -1.56 28.96
C THR A 283 -0.52 -0.55 27.90
N LEU A 284 -0.13 0.72 28.00
CA LEU A 284 -0.44 1.74 26.99
C LEU A 284 0.19 1.40 25.63
N ALA A 285 1.45 0.95 25.62
CA ALA A 285 2.12 0.50 24.40
C ALA A 285 1.39 -0.71 23.76
N ARG A 286 0.95 -1.68 24.57
CA ARG A 286 0.15 -2.83 24.11
C ARG A 286 -1.20 -2.39 23.52
N ILE A 287 -1.91 -1.47 24.18
CA ILE A 287 -3.18 -0.92 23.69
C ILE A 287 -2.96 -0.18 22.36
N GLY A 288 -1.92 0.66 22.28
CA GLY A 288 -1.54 1.38 21.07
C GLY A 288 -1.19 0.43 19.91
N GLY A 289 -0.41 -0.61 20.19
CA GLY A 289 -0.08 -1.66 19.21
C GLY A 289 -1.32 -2.40 18.70
N ARG A 290 -2.22 -2.83 19.60
CA ARG A 290 -3.49 -3.48 19.23
C ARG A 290 -4.39 -2.57 18.39
N ARG A 291 -4.48 -1.27 18.73
CA ARG A 291 -5.24 -0.29 17.94
C ARG A 291 -4.67 -0.15 16.53
N LYS A 292 -3.35 0.03 16.39
CA LYS A 292 -2.68 0.11 15.07
C LYS A 292 -2.92 -1.14 14.22
N LEU A 293 -2.84 -2.33 14.82
CA LEU A 293 -3.12 -3.60 14.14
C LEU A 293 -4.57 -3.69 13.65
N ARG A 294 -5.55 -3.33 14.50
CA ARG A 294 -6.97 -3.29 14.10
C ARG A 294 -7.22 -2.30 12.97
N THR A 295 -6.65 -1.11 13.05
CA THR A 295 -6.75 -0.11 11.99
C THR A 295 -6.18 -0.62 10.67
N ARG A 296 -4.97 -1.24 10.70
CA ARG A 296 -4.36 -1.84 9.50
C ARG A 296 -5.22 -2.98 8.93
N HIS A 297 -5.78 -3.83 9.78
CA HIS A 297 -6.68 -4.90 9.35
C HIS A 297 -7.96 -4.36 8.69
N ASN A 298 -8.58 -3.33 9.27
CA ASN A 298 -9.76 -2.69 8.69
C ASN A 298 -9.47 -2.04 7.34
N TYR A 299 -8.36 -1.32 7.21
CA TYR A 299 -7.95 -0.74 5.91
C TYR A 299 -7.68 -1.82 4.86
N ARG A 300 -7.03 -2.92 5.24
CA ARG A 300 -6.82 -4.06 4.34
C ARG A 300 -8.16 -4.62 3.84
N ARG A 301 -9.11 -4.88 4.75
CA ARG A 301 -10.44 -5.39 4.39
C ARG A 301 -11.20 -4.43 3.47
N LEU A 302 -11.11 -3.12 3.73
CA LEU A 302 -11.73 -2.10 2.89
C LEU A 302 -11.11 -2.08 1.47
N LEU A 303 -9.79 -2.20 1.37
CA LEU A 303 -9.09 -2.29 0.09
C LEU A 303 -9.47 -3.56 -0.67
N GLU A 304 -9.54 -4.71 0.01
CA GLU A 304 -9.99 -5.98 -0.59
C GLU A 304 -11.42 -5.85 -1.13
N MET A 305 -12.33 -5.21 -0.38
CA MET A 305 -13.70 -4.94 -0.84
C MET A 305 -13.74 -3.98 -2.03
N LYS A 306 -12.92 -2.92 -2.03
CA LYS A 306 -12.81 -1.98 -3.16
C LYS A 306 -12.27 -2.67 -4.41
N VAL A 307 -11.31 -3.57 -4.28
CA VAL A 307 -10.78 -4.35 -5.41
C VAL A 307 -11.85 -5.27 -5.99
N LEU A 308 -12.67 -5.93 -5.15
CA LEU A 308 -13.78 -6.75 -5.64
C LEU A 308 -14.81 -5.92 -6.41
N LEU A 309 -15.20 -4.76 -5.87
CA LEU A 309 -16.14 -3.86 -6.52
C LEU A 309 -15.60 -3.35 -7.87
N LEU A 310 -14.31 -2.99 -7.95
CA LEU A 310 -13.69 -2.58 -9.21
C LEU A 310 -13.65 -3.72 -10.24
N LYS A 311 -13.44 -4.97 -9.81
CA LYS A 311 -13.52 -6.13 -10.71
C LYS A 311 -14.93 -6.36 -11.26
N GLU A 312 -15.95 -6.17 -10.42
CA GLU A 312 -17.36 -6.27 -10.85
C GLU A 312 -17.72 -5.15 -11.83
N GLN A 313 -17.28 -3.91 -11.56
CA GLN A 313 -17.45 -2.77 -12.47
C GLN A 313 -16.76 -3.01 -13.81
N GLN A 314 -15.52 -3.50 -13.81
CA GLN A 314 -14.80 -3.84 -15.03
C GLN A 314 -15.58 -4.89 -15.85
N LYS A 315 -16.05 -5.95 -15.19
CA LYS A 315 -16.85 -6.99 -15.86
C LYS A 315 -18.15 -6.43 -16.45
N HIS A 316 -18.79 -5.48 -15.78
CA HIS A 316 -19.99 -4.82 -16.31
C HIS A 316 -19.66 -4.01 -17.57
N LEU A 317 -18.62 -3.20 -17.52
CA LEU A 317 -18.16 -2.41 -18.67
C LEU A 317 -17.76 -3.30 -19.85
N ASP A 318 -17.02 -4.39 -19.60
CA ASP A 318 -16.63 -5.34 -20.64
C ASP A 318 -17.87 -5.95 -21.33
N ASN A 319 -18.90 -6.32 -20.56
CA ASN A 319 -20.15 -6.84 -21.12
C ASN A 319 -20.92 -5.79 -21.92
N GLU A 320 -20.93 -4.53 -21.47
CA GLU A 320 -21.54 -3.42 -22.21
C GLU A 320 -20.81 -3.15 -23.52
N HIS A 321 -19.48 -3.09 -23.49
CA HIS A 321 -18.65 -2.94 -24.67
C HIS A 321 -18.87 -4.08 -25.67
N GLU A 322 -18.93 -5.34 -25.20
CA GLU A 322 -19.22 -6.48 -26.07
C GLU A 322 -20.60 -6.37 -26.75
N ARG A 323 -21.63 -5.94 -26.01
CA ARG A 323 -22.97 -5.70 -26.57
C ARG A 323 -22.98 -4.59 -27.60
N SER A 324 -22.32 -3.47 -27.31
CA SER A 324 -22.21 -2.34 -28.23
C SER A 324 -21.48 -2.73 -29.51
N VAL A 325 -20.36 -3.46 -29.41
CA VAL A 325 -19.62 -3.95 -30.57
C VAL A 325 -20.48 -4.90 -31.40
N LYS A 326 -21.19 -5.86 -30.77
CA LYS A 326 -22.11 -6.76 -31.49
C LYS A 326 -23.20 -5.99 -32.24
N TRP A 327 -23.77 -4.96 -31.62
CA TRP A 327 -24.80 -4.12 -32.24
C TRP A 327 -24.23 -3.30 -33.41
N ILE A 328 -23.06 -2.67 -33.25
CA ILE A 328 -22.41 -1.94 -34.33
C ILE A 328 -22.08 -2.87 -35.49
N CYS A 329 -21.56 -4.08 -35.22
CA CYS A 329 -21.28 -5.07 -36.24
C CYS A 329 -22.54 -5.54 -36.98
N SER A 330 -23.65 -5.78 -36.27
CA SER A 330 -24.91 -6.18 -36.93
C SER A 330 -25.50 -5.05 -37.77
N PHE A 331 -25.49 -3.82 -37.25
CA PHE A 331 -25.96 -2.63 -37.97
C PHE A 331 -25.13 -2.37 -39.23
N THR A 332 -23.79 -2.37 -39.12
CA THR A 332 -22.90 -2.17 -40.27
C THR A 332 -23.05 -3.26 -41.32
N HIS A 333 -23.29 -4.51 -40.91
CA HIS A 333 -23.59 -5.59 -41.86
C HIS A 333 -24.92 -5.36 -42.60
N GLN A 334 -25.97 -4.94 -41.90
CA GLN A 334 -27.26 -4.61 -42.50
C GLN A 334 -27.15 -3.41 -43.46
N LEU A 335 -26.42 -2.36 -43.06
CA LEU A 335 -26.18 -1.20 -43.91
C LEU A 335 -25.41 -1.59 -45.17
N LYS A 336 -24.36 -2.41 -45.05
CA LYS A 336 -23.62 -2.94 -46.20
C LYS A 336 -24.53 -3.73 -47.14
N LYS A 337 -25.45 -4.53 -46.61
CA LYS A 337 -26.42 -5.28 -47.41
C LYS A 337 -27.35 -4.34 -48.17
N LEU A 338 -27.93 -3.34 -47.51
CA LEU A 338 -28.79 -2.33 -48.16
C LEU A 338 -28.05 -1.55 -49.23
N LEU A 339 -26.82 -1.10 -48.96
CA LEU A 339 -25.98 -0.41 -49.93
C LEU A 339 -25.66 -1.30 -51.15
N ALA A 340 -25.38 -2.58 -50.93
CA ALA A 340 -25.17 -3.53 -52.02
C ALA A 340 -26.45 -3.74 -52.86
N GLU A 341 -27.62 -3.81 -52.23
CA GLU A 341 -28.90 -3.88 -52.94
C GLU A 341 -29.13 -2.61 -53.78
N HIS A 342 -28.94 -1.42 -53.22
CA HIS A 342 -29.02 -0.16 -53.94
C HIS A 342 -28.02 -0.07 -55.10
N LEU A 343 -26.79 -0.55 -54.91
CA LEU A 343 -25.78 -0.62 -55.97
C LEU A 343 -26.23 -1.54 -57.11
N VAL A 344 -26.79 -2.72 -56.80
CA VAL A 344 -27.34 -3.63 -57.82
C VAL A 344 -28.52 -2.98 -58.57
N TRP A 345 -29.39 -2.25 -57.86
CA TRP A 345 -30.47 -1.48 -58.50
C TRP A 345 -29.92 -0.37 -59.40
N GLY A 346 -28.95 0.41 -58.93
CA GLY A 346 -28.28 1.44 -59.72
C GLY A 346 -27.62 0.87 -60.97
N GLU A 347 -26.92 -0.27 -60.85
CA GLU A 347 -26.35 -0.98 -62.00
C GLU A 347 -27.40 -1.44 -63.00
N LYS A 348 -28.54 -1.96 -62.52
CA LYS A 348 -29.65 -2.38 -63.40
C LYS A 348 -30.20 -1.18 -64.16
N ILE A 349 -30.47 -0.08 -63.47
CA ILE A 349 -30.98 1.16 -64.07
C ILE A 349 -29.99 1.69 -65.12
N ALA A 350 -28.70 1.77 -64.78
CA ALA A 350 -27.65 2.20 -65.71
C ALA A 350 -27.54 1.28 -66.94
N LYS A 351 -27.60 -0.04 -66.74
CA LYS A 351 -27.60 -1.03 -67.84
C LYS A 351 -28.82 -0.87 -68.74
N THR A 352 -30.02 -0.70 -68.18
CA THR A 352 -31.24 -0.47 -68.97
C THR A 352 -31.19 0.86 -69.71
N ALA A 353 -30.72 1.93 -69.06
CA ALA A 353 -30.55 3.24 -69.69
C ALA A 353 -29.58 3.14 -70.88
N LEU A 354 -28.44 2.46 -70.71
CA LEU A 354 -27.48 2.22 -71.79
C LEU A 354 -28.13 1.48 -72.98
N ILE A 355 -28.91 0.43 -72.72
CA ILE A 355 -29.63 -0.30 -73.77
C ILE A 355 -30.63 0.63 -74.47
N CYS A 356 -31.41 1.42 -73.74
CA CYS A 356 -32.37 2.36 -74.30
C CYS A 356 -31.68 3.39 -75.21
N THR A 357 -30.54 3.96 -74.79
CA THR A 357 -29.81 4.95 -75.59
C THR A 357 -29.32 4.43 -76.95
N GLN A 358 -29.18 3.11 -77.14
CA GLN A 358 -28.80 2.52 -78.42
C GLN A 358 -29.87 2.68 -79.51
N TYR A 359 -31.13 2.84 -79.12
CA TYR A 359 -32.27 3.00 -80.04
C TYR A 359 -32.70 4.46 -80.21
N GLU A 360 -32.03 5.39 -79.50
CA GLU A 360 -32.33 6.81 -79.58
C GLU A 360 -31.71 7.45 -80.81
N THR A 361 -32.44 8.38 -81.41
CA THR A 361 -31.91 9.15 -82.54
C THR A 361 -30.98 10.26 -82.05
N GLU A 362 -30.14 10.81 -82.93
CA GLU A 362 -29.29 11.97 -82.58
C GLU A 362 -30.12 13.17 -82.07
N GLN A 363 -31.36 13.33 -82.55
CA GLN A 363 -32.24 14.40 -82.07
C GLN A 363 -32.71 14.17 -80.63
N ASP A 364 -32.95 12.92 -80.25
CA ASP A 364 -33.34 12.55 -78.88
C ASP A 364 -32.15 12.67 -77.92
N GLN A 365 -30.95 12.32 -78.36
CA GLN A 365 -29.70 12.53 -77.61
C GLN A 365 -29.39 14.02 -77.40
N ARG A 366 -29.60 14.86 -78.42
CA ARG A 366 -29.47 16.33 -78.29
C ARG A 366 -30.54 16.93 -77.37
N TYR A 367 -31.74 16.36 -77.35
CA TYR A 367 -32.79 16.77 -76.41
C TYR A 367 -32.41 16.46 -74.95
N VAL A 368 -31.82 15.29 -74.69
CA VAL A 368 -31.24 14.95 -73.38
C VAL A 368 -30.11 15.92 -72.99
N GLY A 369 -29.32 16.39 -73.96
CA GLY A 369 -28.25 17.37 -73.71
C GLY A 369 -28.74 18.67 -73.05
N LYS A 370 -30.00 19.07 -73.27
CA LYS A 370 -30.60 20.24 -72.60
C LYS A 370 -30.78 20.05 -71.10
N TRP A 371 -30.99 18.80 -70.66
CA TRP A 371 -31.12 18.45 -69.23
C TRP A 371 -29.87 18.79 -68.42
N PHE A 372 -28.69 18.75 -69.04
CA PHE A 372 -27.42 19.09 -68.39
C PHE A 372 -26.99 20.56 -68.60
N GLN A 373 -27.78 21.35 -69.34
CA GLN A 373 -27.49 22.75 -69.65
C GLN A 373 -28.34 23.72 -68.83
N ASP A 374 -29.59 23.37 -68.53
CA ASP A 374 -30.51 24.23 -67.77
C ASP A 374 -30.16 24.35 -66.27
N ASP A 375 -29.39 23.40 -65.70
CA ASP A 375 -28.93 23.42 -64.29
C ASP A 375 -27.90 24.53 -63.97
N GLN A 376 -27.42 25.30 -64.97
CA GLN A 376 -26.45 26.38 -64.73
C GLN A 376 -27.07 27.77 -64.56
N ASP A 377 -28.35 27.98 -64.94
CA ASP A 377 -28.95 29.32 -65.01
C ASP A 377 -30.13 29.57 -64.06
N GLU A 378 -30.58 28.60 -63.25
CA GLU A 378 -31.66 28.82 -62.28
C GLU A 378 -31.21 28.75 -60.80
N THR A 379 -31.26 29.92 -60.18
CA THR A 379 -31.17 30.22 -58.75
C THR A 379 -31.83 29.17 -57.86
N MET A 380 -31.10 28.74 -56.82
CA MET A 380 -31.52 27.83 -55.73
C MET A 380 -32.71 28.34 -54.89
N GLU A 381 -33.90 28.52 -55.45
CA GLU A 381 -35.10 28.78 -54.65
C GLU A 381 -36.33 28.11 -55.27
N GLN A 382 -36.54 26.82 -54.94
CA GLN A 382 -37.84 26.16 -54.68
C GLN A 382 -37.69 24.63 -54.76
N LEU A 383 -37.47 24.02 -53.60
CA LEU A 383 -37.24 22.57 -53.43
C LEU A 383 -38.50 21.85 -52.88
N ASP A 384 -39.68 22.23 -53.36
CA ASP A 384 -40.96 21.64 -52.92
C ASP A 384 -41.75 20.92 -54.04
N HIS A 385 -41.16 20.71 -55.22
CA HIS A 385 -41.80 19.89 -56.25
C HIS A 385 -40.91 18.75 -56.76
N ASP A 386 -41.57 17.59 -56.86
CA ASP A 386 -41.14 16.24 -57.27
C ASP A 386 -40.70 16.17 -58.75
N GLY A 387 -40.11 17.25 -59.28
CA GLY A 387 -39.79 17.45 -60.69
C GLY A 387 -38.51 16.77 -61.15
N THR A 388 -37.87 15.97 -60.29
CA THR A 388 -36.60 15.27 -60.59
C THR A 388 -36.68 14.41 -61.86
N PHE A 389 -37.89 13.94 -62.21
CA PHE A 389 -38.13 13.08 -63.37
C PHE A 389 -38.89 13.76 -64.53
N ASP A 390 -39.20 15.06 -64.46
CA ASP A 390 -40.04 15.73 -65.45
C ASP A 390 -39.42 15.71 -66.86
N TYR A 391 -38.11 15.90 -66.96
CA TYR A 391 -37.39 15.80 -68.23
C TYR A 391 -37.43 14.38 -68.82
N LEU A 392 -37.36 13.34 -67.98
CA LEU A 392 -37.47 11.95 -68.41
C LEU A 392 -38.90 11.65 -68.91
N ILE A 393 -39.92 12.11 -68.18
CA ILE A 393 -41.33 11.96 -68.56
C ILE A 393 -41.61 12.67 -69.88
N ASN A 394 -41.10 13.90 -70.05
CA ASN A 394 -41.24 14.66 -71.29
C ASN A 394 -40.57 13.96 -72.48
N LYS A 395 -39.40 13.34 -72.26
CA LYS A 395 -38.74 12.53 -73.28
C LYS A 395 -39.58 11.29 -73.65
N ILE A 396 -40.13 10.58 -72.67
CA ILE A 396 -41.01 9.43 -72.89
C ILE A 396 -42.23 9.85 -73.72
N ASN A 397 -42.88 10.96 -73.36
CA ASN A 397 -44.05 11.49 -74.05
C ASN A 397 -43.74 11.87 -75.51
N ARG A 398 -42.56 12.44 -75.77
CA ARG A 398 -42.09 12.75 -77.12
C ARG A 398 -41.86 11.49 -77.96
N ILE A 399 -41.23 10.46 -77.40
CA ILE A 399 -41.02 9.19 -78.11
C ILE A 399 -42.37 8.52 -78.40
N GLU A 400 -43.29 8.54 -77.45
CA GLU A 400 -44.63 7.96 -77.65
C GLU A 400 -45.42 8.71 -78.74
N SER A 401 -45.35 10.05 -78.79
CA SER A 401 -46.00 10.81 -79.85
C SER A 401 -45.42 10.51 -81.24
N ILE A 402 -44.10 10.39 -81.36
CA ILE A 402 -43.44 9.94 -82.61
C ILE A 402 -43.91 8.54 -83.00
N ASN A 403 -43.98 7.61 -82.04
CA ASN A 403 -44.45 6.25 -82.28
C ASN A 403 -45.91 6.19 -82.74
N ILE A 404 -46.79 7.05 -82.20
CA ILE A 404 -48.18 7.18 -82.66
C ILE A 404 -48.22 7.61 -84.13
N VAL A 405 -47.48 8.66 -84.50
CA VAL A 405 -47.41 9.14 -85.89
C VAL A 405 -46.87 8.06 -86.83
N LEU A 406 -45.80 7.34 -86.43
CA LEU A 406 -45.25 6.24 -87.24
C LEU A 406 -46.25 5.09 -87.43
N ARG A 407 -47.07 4.78 -86.41
CA ARG A 407 -48.13 3.77 -86.52
C ARG A 407 -49.22 4.22 -87.49
N GLU A 408 -49.64 5.47 -87.43
CA GLU A 408 -50.65 6.04 -88.34
C GLU A 408 -50.16 6.06 -89.79
N GLU A 409 -48.93 6.52 -90.03
CA GLU A 409 -48.36 6.57 -91.37
C GLU A 409 -48.14 5.16 -91.95
N LYS A 410 -47.73 4.20 -91.12
CA LYS A 410 -47.66 2.78 -91.52
C LYS A 410 -49.03 2.24 -91.91
N LEU A 411 -50.10 2.59 -91.20
CA LEU A 411 -51.46 2.18 -91.55
C LEU A 411 -51.91 2.83 -92.85
N ARG A 412 -51.61 4.11 -93.06
CA ARG A 412 -51.88 4.83 -94.30
C ARG A 412 -51.16 4.19 -95.49
N LEU A 413 -49.85 3.99 -95.40
CA LEU A 413 -49.04 3.35 -96.44
C LEU A 413 -49.51 1.93 -96.76
N LYS A 414 -49.97 1.17 -95.75
CA LYS A 414 -50.59 -0.14 -95.99
C LYS A 414 -51.86 -0.04 -96.83
N ARG A 415 -52.76 0.90 -96.51
CA ARG A 415 -53.99 1.12 -97.30
C ARG A 415 -53.66 1.56 -98.72
N GLU A 416 -52.74 2.51 -98.90
CA GLU A 416 -52.30 2.96 -100.23
C GLU A 416 -51.66 1.82 -101.04
N ASN A 417 -50.89 0.94 -100.40
CA ASN A 417 -50.34 -0.25 -101.05
C ASN A 417 -51.43 -1.26 -101.42
N GLU A 418 -52.41 -1.50 -100.54
CA GLU A 418 -53.58 -2.35 -100.85
C GLU A 418 -54.39 -1.78 -102.02
N GLU A 419 -54.56 -0.46 -102.10
CA GLU A 419 -55.18 0.24 -103.24
C GLU A 419 -54.35 0.11 -104.52
N LEU A 420 -53.02 0.26 -104.45
CA LEU A 420 -52.14 0.06 -105.60
C LEU A 420 -52.16 -1.39 -106.07
N GLN A 421 -52.16 -2.36 -105.16
CA GLN A 421 -52.27 -3.77 -105.47
C GLN A 421 -53.61 -4.12 -106.11
N THR A 422 -54.71 -3.55 -105.63
CA THR A 422 -56.05 -3.75 -106.23
C THR A 422 -56.12 -3.10 -107.61
N LYS A 423 -55.62 -1.87 -107.78
CA LYS A 423 -55.51 -1.20 -109.10
C LYS A 423 -54.63 -2.01 -110.07
N PHE A 424 -53.49 -2.51 -109.62
CA PHE A 424 -52.59 -3.33 -110.42
C PHE A 424 -53.24 -4.67 -110.81
N LYS A 425 -53.93 -5.34 -109.89
CA LYS A 425 -54.72 -6.55 -110.17
C LYS A 425 -55.83 -6.29 -111.20
N ALA A 426 -56.54 -5.17 -111.07
CA ALA A 426 -57.57 -4.77 -112.04
C ALA A 426 -56.99 -4.49 -113.43
N TYR A 427 -55.85 -3.80 -113.50
CA TYR A 427 -55.11 -3.56 -114.75
C TYR A 427 -54.67 -4.86 -115.44
N CYS A 428 -54.12 -5.81 -114.67
CA CYS A 428 -53.75 -7.13 -115.19
C CYS A 428 -54.98 -7.92 -115.68
N GLY A 429 -56.11 -7.83 -114.97
CA GLY A 429 -57.38 -8.46 -115.34
C GLY A 429 -57.97 -7.92 -116.65
N LEU A 430 -57.90 -6.60 -116.88
CA LEU A 430 -58.35 -5.95 -118.12
C LEU A 430 -57.52 -6.39 -119.34
N HIS A 431 -56.23 -6.66 -119.15
CA HIS A 431 -55.34 -7.10 -120.23
C HIS A 431 -55.30 -8.63 -120.42
N LYS A 432 -56.05 -9.43 -119.63
CA LYS A 432 -56.04 -10.91 -119.64
C LYS A 432 -54.62 -11.49 -119.59
N ILE A 433 -53.74 -10.90 -118.79
CA ILE A 433 -52.37 -11.37 -118.59
C ILE A 433 -52.29 -11.98 -117.20
N THR A 434 -52.10 -13.31 -117.14
CA THR A 434 -51.94 -14.06 -115.89
C THR A 434 -50.49 -14.12 -115.39
N ASP A 435 -49.51 -13.62 -116.15
CA ASP A 435 -48.09 -13.60 -115.78
C ASP A 435 -47.53 -12.17 -115.68
N PRO A 436 -47.11 -11.71 -114.47
CA PRO A 436 -46.65 -10.35 -114.24
C PRO A 436 -45.30 -9.99 -114.88
N GLU A 437 -44.53 -10.98 -115.36
CA GLU A 437 -43.19 -10.74 -115.96
C GLU A 437 -43.24 -10.25 -117.41
N LYS A 438 -44.40 -10.26 -118.09
CA LYS A 438 -44.54 -9.82 -119.50
C LYS A 438 -45.01 -8.37 -119.68
N LEU A 439 -45.09 -7.60 -118.60
CA LEU A 439 -45.46 -6.18 -118.64
C LEU A 439 -44.26 -5.32 -119.05
N HIS A 440 -44.06 -5.11 -120.35
CA HIS A 440 -43.20 -4.03 -120.84
C HIS A 440 -43.85 -2.69 -120.48
N LEU A 441 -43.25 -1.98 -119.52
CA LEU A 441 -43.57 -0.58 -119.24
C LEU A 441 -43.30 0.26 -120.50
N CYS A 442 -44.35 0.61 -121.21
CA CYS A 442 -44.29 1.61 -122.29
C CYS A 442 -44.00 2.99 -121.67
N GLY A 443 -42.72 3.30 -121.46
CA GLY A 443 -42.26 4.67 -121.31
C GLY A 443 -42.41 5.38 -122.65
N ARG A 444 -43.42 6.25 -122.77
CA ARG A 444 -43.47 7.24 -123.85
C ARG A 444 -42.44 8.31 -123.55
N GLU A 445 -41.52 8.50 -124.50
CA GLU A 445 -40.70 9.69 -124.67
C GLU A 445 -41.59 10.94 -124.59
N ALA A 446 -41.21 11.88 -123.72
CA ALA A 446 -41.66 13.26 -123.78
C ALA A 446 -40.46 14.11 -124.20
N VAL A 447 -40.71 14.93 -125.21
CA VAL A 447 -39.80 15.89 -125.89
C VAL A 447 -38.95 16.71 -124.93
#